data_AF-A0AAP0LSM7-F1
#
_entry.id   AF-A0AAP0LSM7-F1
#
_cell.length_a   1.000
_cell.length_b   1.000
_cell.length_c   1.000
_cell.angle_alpha   90.00
_cell.angle_beta   90.00
_cell.angle_gamma   90.00
#
_symmetry.space_group_name_H-M   'P 1'
#
loop_
_entity.id
_entity.type
_entity.pdbx_description
1 polymer ?
#
loop_
_entity_poly.entity_id
_entity_poly.type
_entity_poly.pdbx_seq_one_letter_code
_entity_poly.pdbx_strand_id
1 'polypeptide(L)'
;MVSGIPEEHLRRRVVIYTPARTATQQGSGKIGRWKINFMSKQKWENPLMGWTSTGDPYANVGDAGLSFDSEEAAREFAERHGWEYVVRKPHRPLLNVKSYAEHFKWKGPPKTDGNCLCCLTWIVTIKQVMGLRVDFFCCTFSVNGRM
;
A
#
# COMPACT_ATOMS: atom_id res chain seq x y z
N MET A 1 -28.22 9.38 -26.35
CA MET A 1 -27.90 7.97 -26.68
C MET A 1 -27.16 7.90 -28.03
N VAL A 2 -25.94 8.43 -28.12
CA VAL A 2 -25.18 8.50 -29.39
C VAL A 2 -23.99 7.51 -29.41
N SER A 3 -23.62 6.93 -28.26
CA SER A 3 -22.38 6.17 -28.09
C SER A 3 -22.44 4.68 -28.49
N GLY A 4 -23.61 4.13 -28.83
CA GLY A 4 -23.73 2.73 -29.27
C GLY A 4 -23.33 1.65 -28.24
N ILE A 5 -23.20 2.04 -26.96
CA ILE A 5 -22.81 1.14 -25.86
C ILE A 5 -24.02 0.28 -25.46
N PRO A 6 -23.88 -1.06 -25.33
CA PRO A 6 -24.99 -1.90 -24.88
C PRO A 6 -25.38 -1.57 -23.43
N GLU A 7 -26.68 -1.63 -23.13
CA GLU A 7 -27.24 -1.20 -21.83
C GLU A 7 -26.63 -1.90 -20.62
N GLU A 8 -26.22 -3.16 -20.76
CA GLU A 8 -25.59 -3.95 -19.69
C GLU A 8 -24.31 -3.28 -19.16
N HIS A 9 -23.60 -2.54 -20.02
CA HIS A 9 -22.35 -1.89 -19.63
C HIS A 9 -22.56 -0.48 -19.06
N LEU A 10 -23.73 0.13 -19.28
CA LEU A 10 -24.08 1.44 -18.72
C LEU A 10 -24.37 1.38 -17.22
N ARG A 11 -24.91 0.25 -16.73
CA ARG A 11 -25.20 0.06 -15.29
C ARG A 11 -23.98 -0.27 -14.44
N ARG A 12 -22.78 -0.31 -15.01
CA ARG A 12 -21.57 -0.68 -14.29
C ARG A 12 -21.12 0.47 -13.38
N ARG A 13 -20.67 0.09 -12.18
CA ARG A 13 -20.07 1.01 -11.22
C ARG A 13 -18.61 1.26 -11.59
N VAL A 14 -18.23 2.54 -11.69
CA VAL A 14 -16.88 2.98 -12.02
C VAL A 14 -16.21 3.63 -10.82
N VAL A 15 -14.89 3.45 -10.70
CA VAL A 15 -14.10 4.09 -9.64
C VAL A 15 -13.18 5.12 -10.27
N ILE A 16 -13.37 6.38 -9.92
CA ILE A 16 -12.50 7.48 -10.36
C ILE A 16 -11.38 7.60 -9.33
N TYR A 17 -10.13 7.46 -9.77
CA TYR A 17 -8.97 7.48 -8.89
C TYR A 17 -7.73 8.02 -9.58
N THR A 18 -6.78 8.48 -8.77
CA THR A 18 -5.41 8.72 -9.23
C THR A 18 -4.57 7.48 -8.91
N PRO A 19 -3.77 6.95 -9.85
CA PRO A 19 -2.90 5.83 -9.57
C PRO A 19 -1.89 6.21 -8.49
N ALA A 20 -1.75 5.33 -7.50
CA ALA A 20 -0.72 5.48 -6.48
C ALA A 20 0.68 5.36 -7.10
N ARG A 21 1.66 5.94 -6.42
CA ARG A 21 3.07 5.75 -6.76
C ARG A 21 3.42 4.27 -6.69
N THR A 22 4.05 3.74 -7.73
CA THR A 22 4.55 2.37 -7.75
C THR A 22 5.61 2.21 -6.66
N ALA A 23 5.38 1.33 -5.68
CA ALA A 23 6.25 1.21 -4.50
C ALA A 23 7.71 0.86 -4.85
N THR A 24 7.93 0.14 -5.96
CA THR A 24 9.26 -0.24 -6.45
C THR A 24 10.02 0.92 -7.09
N GLN A 25 9.33 1.97 -7.56
CA GLN A 25 9.94 3.08 -8.29
C GLN A 25 9.82 4.39 -7.49
N GLN A 26 10.90 5.17 -7.47
CA GLN A 26 10.87 6.44 -6.77
C GLN A 26 10.37 7.62 -7.63
N GLY A 27 10.18 7.43 -8.93
CA GLY A 27 9.70 8.46 -9.85
C GLY A 27 8.27 8.93 -9.55
N SER A 28 8.01 10.23 -9.70
CA SER A 28 6.69 10.86 -9.50
C SER A 28 5.95 11.16 -10.80
N GLY A 29 6.53 10.90 -11.97
CA GLY A 29 5.98 11.34 -13.27
C GLY A 29 4.61 10.75 -13.65
N LYS A 30 4.20 9.64 -13.04
CA LYS A 30 2.88 9.01 -13.28
C LYS A 30 1.79 9.51 -12.33
N ILE A 31 2.13 10.36 -11.37
CA ILE A 31 1.22 10.88 -10.35
C ILE A 31 0.50 12.11 -10.91
N GLY A 32 -0.79 12.26 -10.63
CA GLY A 32 -1.58 13.44 -11.02
C GLY A 32 -2.50 13.25 -12.22
N ARG A 33 -2.39 12.11 -12.93
CA ARG A 33 -3.35 11.73 -13.96
C ARG A 33 -4.53 11.00 -13.32
N TRP A 34 -5.75 11.46 -13.60
CA TRP A 34 -6.97 10.80 -13.16
C TRP A 34 -7.35 9.69 -14.12
N LYS A 35 -7.80 8.55 -13.58
CA LYS A 35 -8.22 7.39 -14.36
C LYS A 35 -9.58 6.90 -13.88
N ILE A 36 -10.31 6.27 -14.80
CA ILE A 36 -11.59 5.62 -14.51
C ILE A 36 -11.35 4.11 -14.55
N ASN A 37 -11.48 3.47 -13.39
CA ASN A 37 -11.44 2.01 -13.28
C ASN A 37 -12.84 1.44 -13.52
N PHE A 38 -12.95 0.47 -14.43
CA PHE A 38 -14.13 -0.37 -14.53
C PHE A 38 -13.86 -1.65 -13.73
N MET A 39 -14.74 -1.97 -12.78
CA MET A 39 -14.65 -3.25 -12.08
C MET A 39 -14.77 -4.39 -13.10
N SER A 40 -13.64 -5.06 -13.38
CA SER A 40 -13.60 -6.15 -14.37
C SER A 40 -14.30 -7.38 -13.83
N LYS A 41 -15.05 -8.08 -14.69
CA LYS A 41 -15.58 -9.41 -14.40
C LYS A 41 -14.46 -10.47 -14.42
N GLN A 42 -14.90 -11.71 -14.29
CA GLN A 42 -14.06 -12.90 -14.23
C GLN A 42 -13.18 -13.05 -15.48
N LYS A 43 -11.89 -13.30 -15.24
CA LYS A 43 -10.93 -13.76 -16.25
C LYS A 43 -10.79 -15.28 -16.08
N TRP A 44 -10.65 -15.99 -17.19
CA TRP A 44 -10.47 -17.44 -17.18
C TRP A 44 -9.24 -17.85 -17.98
N GLU A 45 -8.74 -19.05 -17.71
CA GLU A 45 -7.64 -19.64 -18.46
C GLU A 45 -8.18 -20.34 -19.71
N ASN A 46 -7.52 -20.15 -20.85
CA ASN A 46 -7.83 -20.86 -22.08
C ASN A 46 -7.25 -22.29 -22.01
N PRO A 47 -8.06 -23.36 -22.13
CA PRO A 47 -7.60 -24.74 -21.98
C PRO A 47 -6.59 -25.20 -23.04
N LEU A 48 -6.51 -24.53 -24.20
CA LEU A 48 -5.56 -24.91 -25.26
C LEU A 48 -4.14 -24.39 -25.01
N MET A 49 -4.01 -23.10 -24.66
CA MET A 49 -2.73 -22.38 -24.59
C MET A 49 -2.36 -21.88 -23.19
N GLY A 50 -3.29 -21.90 -22.23
CA GLY A 50 -3.09 -21.36 -20.88
C GLY A 50 -3.14 -19.83 -20.78
N TRP A 51 -3.53 -19.12 -21.85
CA TRP A 51 -3.61 -17.67 -21.82
C TRP A 51 -4.84 -17.17 -21.06
N THR A 52 -4.69 -16.05 -20.35
CA THR A 52 -5.79 -15.37 -19.66
C THR A 52 -6.74 -14.74 -20.68
N SER A 53 -7.93 -15.31 -20.82
CA SER A 53 -9.01 -14.81 -21.67
C SER A 53 -10.03 -14.04 -20.83
N THR A 54 -10.71 -13.07 -21.45
CA THR A 54 -11.77 -12.30 -20.81
C THR A 54 -12.90 -12.03 -21.80
N GLY A 55 -14.14 -11.99 -21.29
CA GLY A 55 -15.34 -11.66 -22.08
C GLY A 55 -15.75 -10.19 -21.95
N ASP A 56 -15.00 -9.40 -21.18
CA ASP A 56 -15.32 -8.00 -20.94
C ASP A 56 -14.60 -7.06 -21.91
N PRO A 57 -15.33 -6.23 -22.68
CA PRO A 57 -14.72 -5.29 -23.62
C PRO A 57 -14.00 -4.13 -22.90
N TYR A 58 -14.46 -3.74 -21.70
CA TYR A 58 -13.91 -2.63 -20.93
C TYR A 58 -12.71 -2.99 -20.05
N ALA A 59 -12.31 -4.26 -20.01
CA ALA A 59 -11.23 -4.74 -19.13
C ALA A 59 -9.90 -4.02 -19.37
N ASN A 60 -9.62 -3.62 -20.62
CA ASN A 60 -8.37 -2.93 -20.99
C ASN A 60 -8.54 -1.41 -21.14
N VAL A 61 -9.76 -0.95 -21.46
CA VAL A 61 -10.04 0.45 -21.78
C VAL A 61 -9.87 1.36 -20.56
N GLY A 62 -10.20 0.88 -19.36
CA GLY A 62 -10.05 1.65 -18.12
C GLY A 62 -8.59 1.97 -17.78
N ASP A 63 -7.69 1.00 -17.93
CA ASP A 63 -6.28 1.19 -17.55
C ASP A 63 -5.45 1.90 -18.63
N ALA A 64 -5.73 1.61 -19.91
CA ALA A 64 -4.92 2.06 -21.03
C ALA A 64 -5.48 3.30 -21.76
N GLY A 65 -6.81 3.48 -21.78
CA GLY A 65 -7.45 4.43 -22.70
C GLY A 65 -7.94 5.73 -22.08
N LEU A 66 -8.38 5.72 -20.81
CA LEU A 66 -9.05 6.87 -20.20
C LEU A 66 -8.20 7.52 -19.12
N SER A 67 -7.47 8.57 -19.49
CA SER A 67 -6.74 9.41 -18.56
C SER A 67 -7.12 10.87 -18.70
N PHE A 68 -7.40 11.51 -17.58
CA PHE A 68 -7.87 12.88 -17.45
C PHE A 68 -6.89 13.71 -16.62
N ASP A 69 -6.90 15.02 -16.82
CA ASP A 69 -6.06 15.96 -16.05
C ASP A 69 -6.73 16.42 -14.76
N SER A 70 -8.06 16.49 -14.73
CA SER A 70 -8.83 16.93 -13.57
C SER A 70 -9.85 15.89 -13.11
N GLU A 71 -10.26 16.03 -11.84
CA GLU A 71 -11.30 15.18 -11.26
C GLU A 71 -12.66 15.49 -11.87
N GLU A 72 -12.93 16.78 -12.10
CA GLU A 72 -14.18 17.30 -12.64
C GLU A 72 -14.40 16.80 -14.06
N ALA A 73 -13.35 16.77 -14.90
CA ALA A 73 -13.45 16.24 -16.26
C ALA A 73 -13.79 14.73 -16.27
N ALA A 74 -13.26 13.98 -15.30
CA ALA A 74 -13.57 12.56 -15.16
C ALA A 74 -15.02 12.34 -14.69
N ARG A 75 -15.53 13.21 -13.79
CA ARG A 75 -16.93 13.17 -13.33
C ARG A 75 -17.90 13.51 -14.47
N GLU A 76 -17.65 14.59 -15.20
CA GLU A 76 -18.48 14.99 -16.35
C GLU A 76 -18.50 13.90 -17.43
N PHE A 77 -17.37 13.21 -17.66
CA PHE A 77 -17.31 12.08 -18.58
C PHE A 77 -18.18 10.90 -18.12
N ALA A 78 -18.13 10.55 -16.83
CA ALA A 78 -18.96 9.48 -16.27
C ALA A 78 -20.47 9.85 -16.34
N GLU A 79 -20.82 11.10 -16.07
CA GLU A 79 -22.20 11.60 -16.11
C GLU A 79 -22.76 11.63 -17.54
N ARG A 80 -21.97 12.08 -18.54
CA ARG A 80 -22.36 12.04 -19.96
C ARG A 80 -22.64 10.62 -20.47
N HIS A 81 -21.99 9.63 -19.87
CA HIS A 81 -22.22 8.21 -20.19
C HIS A 81 -23.21 7.52 -19.26
N GLY A 82 -23.71 8.20 -18.22
CA GLY A 82 -24.69 7.66 -17.29
C GLY A 82 -24.15 6.55 -16.39
N TRP A 83 -22.85 6.54 -16.10
CA TRP A 83 -22.23 5.55 -15.20
C TRP A 83 -22.35 5.97 -13.74
N GLU A 84 -22.63 5.01 -12.85
CA GLU A 84 -22.56 5.23 -11.41
C GLU A 84 -21.09 5.28 -10.98
N TYR A 85 -20.63 6.39 -10.40
CA TYR A 85 -19.22 6.59 -10.06
C TYR A 85 -18.96 6.72 -8.56
N VAL A 86 -17.80 6.23 -8.13
CA VAL A 86 -17.25 6.43 -6.79
C VAL A 86 -15.89 7.10 -6.90
N VAL A 87 -15.72 8.24 -6.26
CA VAL A 87 -14.45 8.97 -6.25
C VAL A 87 -13.57 8.50 -5.08
N ARG A 88 -12.33 8.11 -5.40
CA ARG A 88 -11.26 7.89 -4.41
C ARG A 88 -10.24 9.03 -4.45
N LYS A 89 -10.14 9.77 -3.35
CA LYS A 89 -9.17 10.87 -3.22
C LYS A 89 -7.73 10.34 -3.23
N PRO A 90 -6.79 11.06 -3.87
CA PRO A 90 -5.38 10.67 -3.87
C PRO A 90 -4.76 10.79 -2.48
N HIS A 91 -4.08 9.74 -2.03
CA HIS A 91 -3.30 9.78 -0.80
C HIS A 91 -1.90 10.35 -1.10
N ARG A 92 -1.67 11.60 -0.71
CA ARG A 92 -0.37 12.27 -0.87
C ARG A 92 0.49 12.04 0.38
N PRO A 93 1.76 11.62 0.23
CA PRO A 93 2.66 11.53 1.38
C PRO A 93 2.92 12.93 1.94
N LEU A 94 2.94 13.04 3.27
CA LEU A 94 3.33 14.27 3.94
C LEU A 94 4.83 14.50 3.75
N LEU A 95 5.21 15.72 3.36
CA LEU A 95 6.60 16.12 3.24
C LEU A 95 7.13 16.47 4.64
N ASN A 96 7.78 15.50 5.28
CA ASN A 96 8.42 15.74 6.57
C ASN A 96 9.76 16.45 6.37
N VAL A 97 10.03 17.46 7.19
CA VAL A 97 11.35 18.09 7.26
C VAL A 97 12.34 17.05 7.78
N LYS A 98 13.36 16.74 6.99
CA LYS A 98 14.44 15.82 7.35
C LYS A 98 15.73 16.61 7.35
N SER A 99 16.41 16.69 8.49
CA SER A 99 17.74 17.30 8.58
C SER A 99 18.80 16.21 8.72
N TYR A 100 19.88 16.29 7.95
CA TYR A 100 20.98 15.33 8.08
C TYR A 100 21.66 15.42 9.47
N ALA A 101 21.65 16.62 10.07
CA ALA A 101 22.18 16.87 11.42
C ALA A 101 21.48 16.05 12.51
N GLU A 102 20.22 15.63 12.30
CA GLU A 102 19.50 14.76 13.24
C GLU A 102 20.15 13.40 13.45
N HIS A 103 20.90 12.90 12.46
CA HIS A 103 21.60 11.62 12.60
C HIS A 103 22.72 11.69 13.64
N PHE A 104 23.30 12.87 13.90
CA PHE A 104 24.42 13.07 14.83
C PHE A 104 24.02 13.72 16.15
N LYS A 105 22.72 13.89 16.42
CA LYS A 105 22.26 14.43 17.71
C LYS A 105 22.71 13.49 18.85
N TRP A 106 23.34 14.07 19.86
CA TRP A 106 23.76 13.35 21.06
C TRP A 106 22.55 12.65 21.71
N LYS A 107 22.61 11.33 21.83
CA LYS A 107 21.48 10.49 22.31
C LYS A 107 21.33 10.47 23.84
N GLY A 108 22.16 11.24 24.56
CA GLY A 108 22.26 11.18 26.01
C GLY A 108 23.06 9.96 26.50
N PRO A 109 23.31 9.88 27.82
CA PRO A 109 23.82 8.66 28.43
C PRO A 109 22.83 7.50 28.20
N PRO A 110 23.30 6.24 28.15
CA PRO A 110 22.41 5.09 28.03
C PRO A 110 21.40 5.14 29.19
N LYS A 111 20.11 5.12 28.86
CA LYS A 111 19.07 5.12 29.89
C LYS A 111 19.18 3.81 30.67
N THR A 112 19.48 3.90 31.95
CA THR A 112 19.25 2.81 32.89
C THR A 112 17.74 2.74 33.12
N ASP A 113 17.03 2.06 32.21
CA ASP A 113 15.62 1.79 32.40
C ASP A 113 15.50 0.88 33.62
N GLY A 114 15.11 1.45 34.76
CA GLY A 114 15.02 0.80 36.07
C GLY A 114 13.94 -0.28 36.19
N ASN A 115 13.58 -0.96 35.10
CA ASN A 115 12.67 -2.10 35.08
C ASN A 115 13.32 -3.28 34.32
N CYS A 116 14.43 -3.77 34.85
CA CYS A 116 15.00 -5.06 34.49
C CYS A 116 14.52 -6.11 35.51
N LEU A 117 13.21 -6.32 35.60
CA LEU A 117 12.60 -7.39 36.42
C LEU A 117 12.56 -8.75 35.69
N CYS A 118 13.14 -8.83 34.49
CA CYS A 118 13.08 -10.02 33.64
C CYS A 118 14.13 -11.09 33.96
N CYS A 119 15.07 -10.87 34.89
CA CYS A 119 16.21 -11.79 35.08
C CYS A 119 16.35 -12.46 36.46
N LEU A 120 15.47 -12.23 37.44
CA LEU A 120 15.74 -12.72 38.82
C LEU A 120 14.93 -13.93 39.29
N THR A 121 13.98 -14.47 38.52
CA THR A 121 13.23 -15.68 38.95
C THR A 121 13.76 -17.01 38.41
N TRP A 122 14.78 -17.02 37.54
CA TRP A 122 15.33 -18.27 36.98
C TRP A 122 16.78 -18.59 37.39
N ILE A 123 17.42 -17.75 38.20
CA ILE A 123 18.81 -17.97 38.64
C ILE A 123 18.89 -18.70 39.99
N VAL A 124 17.82 -18.73 40.79
CA VAL A 124 17.86 -19.34 42.13
C VAL A 124 17.85 -20.87 42.09
N THR A 125 17.38 -21.51 41.00
CA THR A 125 17.23 -22.98 40.97
C THR A 125 18.43 -23.74 40.38
N ILE A 126 19.40 -23.06 39.74
CA ILE A 126 20.54 -23.73 39.05
C ILE A 126 21.89 -23.48 39.76
N LYS A 127 21.92 -22.70 40.85
CA LYS A 127 23.16 -22.42 41.59
C LYS A 127 23.55 -23.45 42.65
N GLN A 128 22.80 -24.56 42.79
CA GLN A 128 23.06 -25.59 43.80
C GLN A 128 23.96 -26.74 43.31
N VAL A 129 24.18 -26.93 42.00
CA VAL A 129 24.78 -28.21 41.50
C VAL A 129 26.15 -28.10 40.81
N MET A 130 26.54 -27.02 40.13
CA MET A 130 27.87 -26.98 39.49
C MET A 130 28.49 -25.58 39.51
N GLY A 131 29.52 -25.40 40.34
CA GLY A 131 30.29 -24.17 40.48
C GLY A 131 31.21 -23.88 39.30
N LEU A 132 30.66 -23.47 38.16
CA LEU A 132 31.40 -22.97 37.01
C LEU A 132 30.83 -21.63 36.53
N ARG A 133 31.73 -20.67 36.35
CA ARG A 133 31.45 -19.29 35.93
C ARG A 133 31.47 -19.25 34.41
N VAL A 134 30.31 -19.10 33.78
CA VAL A 134 30.17 -18.86 32.34
C VAL A 134 29.51 -17.50 32.14
N ASP A 135 30.28 -16.55 31.63
CA ASP A 135 29.82 -15.23 31.26
C ASP A 135 28.95 -15.31 30.00
N PHE A 136 27.66 -14.99 30.14
CA PHE A 136 26.69 -15.01 29.04
C PHE A 136 26.58 -13.62 28.40
N PHE A 137 27.03 -13.51 27.16
CA PHE A 137 26.84 -12.37 26.28
C PHE A 137 25.38 -12.34 25.80
N CYS A 138 24.55 -11.46 26.36
CA CYS A 138 23.13 -11.36 25.99
C CYS A 138 22.95 -10.35 24.86
N CYS A 139 22.89 -10.85 23.62
CA CYS A 139 22.46 -10.10 22.44
C CYS A 139 20.92 -10.07 22.43
N THR A 140 20.29 -8.95 22.77
CA THR A 140 18.83 -8.80 22.70
C THR A 140 18.40 -8.07 21.43
N PHE A 141 17.83 -8.83 20.50
CA PHE A 141 17.14 -8.37 19.31
C PHE A 141 15.82 -7.70 19.73
N SER A 142 15.75 -6.37 19.67
CA SER A 142 14.54 -5.61 20.02
C SER A 142 13.70 -5.33 18.77
N VAL A 143 12.62 -6.09 18.60
CA VAL A 143 11.52 -5.83 17.65
C VAL A 143 10.71 -4.64 18.17
N ASN A 144 10.86 -3.48 17.55
CA ASN A 144 10.03 -2.30 17.81
C ASN A 144 8.67 -2.45 17.11
N GLY A 145 7.64 -2.77 17.90
CA GLY A 145 6.24 -2.51 17.55
C GLY A 145 5.96 -1.01 17.66
N ARG A 146 5.44 -0.42 16.58
CA ARG A 146 5.03 0.99 16.51
C ARG A 146 3.51 1.02 16.26
N MET A 147 2.75 1.52 17.24
CA MET A 147 1.43 2.13 17.02
C MET A 147 1.60 3.47 16.32
#